data_AF-A0A7C7ALU9-F1
#
_entry.id   AF-A0A7C7ALU9-F1
#
_cell.length_a   1.000
_cell.length_b   1.000
_cell.length_c   1.000
_cell.angle_alpha   90.00
_cell.angle_beta   90.00
_cell.angle_gamma   90.00
#
_symmetry.space_group_name_H-M   'P 1'
#
loop_
_entity.id
_entity.type
_entity.pdbx_description
1 polymer ?
#
loop_
_entity_poly.entity_id
_entity_poly.type
_entity_poly.pdbx_seq_one_letter_code
_entity_poly.pdbx_strand_id
1 'polypeptide(L)' 'MRKITYMQALQEAHMEEMKRDESIFLMGIELRHMGSGVGQTAGLYKEFGPDRIFDTPISESGYVGVAVGLAFGIKIPA' A
#
# COMPACT_ATOMS: atom_id res chain seq x y z
N MET A 1 13.40 -8.70 -23.17
CA MET A 1 12.90 -8.30 -21.85
C MET A 1 12.37 -6.88 -21.92
N ARG A 2 11.22 -6.60 -21.29
CA ARG A 2 10.66 -5.25 -21.21
C ARG A 2 11.56 -4.37 -20.32
N LYS A 3 11.80 -3.12 -20.71
CA LYS A 3 12.58 -2.15 -19.91
C LYS A 3 11.64 -1.18 -19.20
N ILE A 4 11.75 -1.12 -17.88
CA ILE A 4 10.99 -0.24 -16.99
C ILE A 4 11.89 0.26 -15.86
N THR A 5 11.46 1.32 -15.18
CA THR A 5 12.11 1.82 -13.96
C THR A 5 11.81 0.92 -12.77
N TYR A 6 12.62 0.98 -11.72
CA TYR A 6 12.33 0.28 -10.47
C TYR A 6 11.00 0.71 -9.85
N MET A 7 10.62 1.98 -9.99
CA MET A 7 9.35 2.50 -9.49
C MET A 7 8.16 1.86 -10.21
N GLN A 8 8.26 1.69 -11.53
CA GLN A 8 7.26 0.98 -12.33
C GLN A 8 7.19 -0.50 -11.96
N ALA A 9 8.33 -1.16 -11.73
CA ALA A 9 8.36 -2.55 -11.32
C ALA A 9 7.69 -2.76 -9.95
N LEU A 10 7.92 -1.86 -8.98
CA LEU A 10 7.25 -1.91 -7.68
C LEU A 10 5.74 -1.62 -7.79
N GLN A 11 5.36 -0.66 -8.63
CA GLN A 11 3.94 -0.36 -8.88
C GLN A 11 3.21 -1.57 -9.47
N GLU A 12 3.82 -2.23 -10.44
CA GLU A 12 3.26 -3.45 -11.06
C GLU A 12 3.15 -4.58 -10.05
N ALA A 13 4.20 -4.82 -9.25
CA ALA A 13 4.15 -5.80 -8.18
C ALA A 13 3.01 -5.51 -7.19
N HIS A 14 2.86 -4.28 -6.71
CA HIS A 14 1.75 -3.92 -5.83
C HIS A 14 0.40 -4.15 -6.50
N MET A 15 0.23 -3.72 -7.75
CA MET A 15 -1.01 -3.89 -8.51
C MET A 15 -1.39 -5.37 -8.69
N GLU A 16 -0.43 -6.21 -9.09
CA GLU A 16 -0.64 -7.64 -9.33
C GLU A 16 -0.98 -8.38 -8.03
N GLU A 17 -0.20 -8.15 -6.97
CA GLU A 17 -0.37 -8.85 -5.69
C GLU A 17 -1.68 -8.44 -5.00
N MET A 18 -2.01 -7.15 -4.99
CA MET A 18 -3.25 -6.65 -4.39
C MET A 18 -4.51 -7.07 -5.14
N LYS A 19 -4.41 -7.33 -6.46
CA LYS A 19 -5.49 -7.94 -7.26
C LYS A 19 -5.65 -9.42 -6.97
N ARG A 20 -4.54 -10.13 -6.72
CA ARG A 20 -4.57 -11.56 -6.43
C ARG A 20 -5.11 -11.86 -5.04
N ASP A 21 -4.80 -11.03 -4.05
CA ASP A 21 -5.13 -11.26 -2.65
C ASP A 21 -5.79 -10.04 -2.02
N GLU A 22 -7.05 -10.20 -1.63
CA GLU A 22 -7.88 -9.16 -1.03
C GLU A 22 -7.40 -8.74 0.37
N SER A 23 -6.56 -9.56 1.02
CA SER A 23 -6.00 -9.25 2.34
C SER A 23 -4.82 -8.26 2.31
N ILE A 24 -4.22 -8.03 1.13
CA ILE A 24 -3.03 -7.17 1.00
C ILE A 24 -3.44 -5.70 0.90
N PHE A 25 -3.12 -4.87 1.89
CA PHE A 25 -3.34 -3.42 1.82
C PHE A 25 -2.01 -2.67 1.96
N LEU A 26 -2.01 -1.39 1.62
CA LEU A 26 -0.87 -0.50 1.82
C LEU A 26 -1.25 0.59 2.83
N MET A 27 -0.39 0.76 3.83
CA MET A 27 -0.46 1.85 4.79
C MET A 27 0.90 2.51 4.96
N GLY A 28 0.93 3.83 5.13
CA GLY A 28 2.17 4.59 5.19
C GLY A 28 1.90 6.08 5.22
N ILE A 29 2.94 6.89 5.01
CA ILE A 29 2.82 8.34 5.01
C ILE A 29 2.58 8.80 3.56
N GLU A 30 1.58 9.66 3.36
CA GLU A 30 1.25 10.31 2.08
C GLU A 30 0.95 9.37 0.88
N LEU A 31 0.51 8.15 1.13
CA LEU A 31 0.12 7.19 0.08
C LEU A 31 -1.02 7.69 -0.80
N ARG A 32 -2.03 8.34 -0.21
CA ARG A 32 -3.20 8.83 -0.95
C ARG A 32 -2.85 9.99 -1.89
N HIS A 33 -1.96 10.87 -1.44
CA HIS A 33 -1.53 12.05 -2.20
C HIS A 33 -0.54 11.71 -3.31
N MET A 34 0.33 10.71 -3.10
CA MET A 34 1.20 10.15 -4.14
C MET A 34 0.43 9.33 -5.21
N GLY A 35 -0.81 8.92 -4.92
CA GLY A 35 -1.72 8.28 -5.87
C GLY A 35 -2.07 9.12 -7.11
N SER A 36 -1.63 10.38 -7.17
CA SER A 36 -1.89 11.36 -8.24
C SER A 36 -1.07 11.18 -9.54
N GLY A 37 -0.14 10.22 -9.62
CA GLY A 37 0.42 9.79 -10.92
C GLY A 37 1.92 9.50 -10.98
N VAL A 38 2.64 9.55 -9.85
CA VAL A 38 4.08 9.26 -9.81
C VAL A 38 4.44 8.36 -8.63
N GLY A 39 5.45 7.50 -8.83
CA GLY A 39 5.97 6.62 -7.79
C GLY A 39 5.33 5.23 -7.75
N GLN A 40 5.74 4.43 -6.77
CA GLN A 40 5.39 3.01 -6.65
C GLN A 40 3.94 2.78 -6.24
N THR A 41 3.23 3.80 -5.76
CA THR A 41 1.82 3.73 -5.38
C THR A 41 0.87 4.46 -6.34
N ALA A 42 1.39 4.91 -7.48
CA ALA A 42 0.62 5.63 -8.48
C ALA A 42 -0.59 4.81 -8.95
N GLY A 43 -1.78 5.42 -8.93
CA GLY A 43 -3.04 4.78 -9.35
C GLY A 43 -3.64 3.75 -8.39
N LEU A 44 -2.91 3.30 -7.36
CA LEU A 44 -3.41 2.26 -6.45
C LEU A 44 -4.61 2.74 -5.63
N TYR A 45 -4.61 3.99 -5.15
CA TYR A 45 -5.75 4.56 -4.42
C TYR A 45 -7.03 4.58 -5.27
N LYS A 46 -6.91 4.91 -6.56
CA LYS A 46 -8.03 4.91 -7.49
C LYS A 46 -8.57 3.50 -7.76
N GLU A 47 -7.67 2.51 -7.82
CA GLU A 47 -8.04 1.10 -8.06
C GLU A 47 -8.67 0.43 -6.84
N PHE A 48 -8.07 0.58 -5.66
CA PHE A 48 -8.42 -0.22 -4.48
C PHE A 48 -9.19 0.54 -3.39
N GLY A 49 -9.25 1.88 -3.47
CA GLY A 49 -10.03 2.70 -2.56
C GLY A 49 -9.46 2.83 -1.14
N PRO A 50 -10.20 3.54 -0.26
CA PRO A 50 -9.68 3.99 1.05
C PRO A 50 -9.49 2.88 2.07
N ASP A 51 -10.15 1.73 1.90
CA ASP A 51 -10.05 0.58 2.83
C ASP A 51 -8.76 -0.22 2.63
N ARG A 52 -8.14 -0.10 1.45
CA ARG A 52 -6.94 -0.85 1.05
C ARG A 52 -5.72 0.04 0.86
N ILE A 53 -5.91 1.35 0.73
CA ILE A 53 -4.85 2.36 0.60
C ILE A 53 -5.13 3.53 1.53
N PHE A 54 -4.37 3.66 2.61
CA PHE A 54 -4.61 4.72 3.59
C PHE A 54 -3.35 5.31 4.21
N ASP A 55 -3.45 6.59 4.55
CA ASP A 55 -2.39 7.32 5.22
C ASP A 55 -2.38 7.00 6.71
N THR A 56 -1.20 7.08 7.31
CA THR A 56 -0.94 6.86 8.74
C THR A 56 -0.35 8.14 9.35
N PRO A 57 -0.43 8.32 10.68
CA PRO A 57 0.32 9.36 11.36
C PRO A 57 1.83 9.24 11.09
N ILE A 58 2.56 10.35 11.19
CA ILE A 58 4.03 10.38 11.08
C ILE A 58 4.64 9.75 12.34
N SER A 59 4.61 8.41 12.39
CA SER A 59 5.13 7.60 13.47
C SER A 59 5.53 6.23 12.95
N GLU A 60 6.82 6.06 12.69
CA GLU A 60 7.41 4.85 12.12
C GLU A 60 7.16 3.64 13.01
N SER A 61 7.40 3.79 14.32
CA SER A 61 7.13 2.73 15.29
C SER A 61 5.64 2.41 15.38
N GLY A 62 4.76 3.39 15.17
CA GLY A 62 3.31 3.22 15.20
C GLY A 62 2.82 2.31 14.07
N TYR A 63 3.00 2.72 12.81
CA TYR A 63 2.48 1.93 11.69
C TYR A 63 3.25 0.61 11.49
N VAL A 64 4.54 0.53 11.85
CA VAL A 64 5.28 -0.75 11.85
C VAL A 64 4.73 -1.70 12.91
N GLY A 65 4.45 -1.22 14.12
CA GLY A 65 3.86 -2.05 15.18
C GLY A 65 2.49 -2.60 14.79
N VAL A 66 1.66 -1.77 14.17
CA VAL A 66 0.37 -2.19 13.59
C VAL A 66 0.56 -3.25 12.51
N ALA A 67 1.52 -3.06 11.58
CA ALA A 67 1.79 -4.01 10.50
C ALA A 67 2.15 -5.40 11.05
N VAL A 68 3.02 -5.43 12.06
CA VAL A 68 3.42 -6.67 12.73
C VAL A 68 2.21 -7.35 13.39
N GLY A 69 1.41 -6.61 14.15
CA GLY A 69 0.21 -7.15 14.79
C GLY A 69 -0.78 -7.76 13.78
N LEU A 70 -1.04 -7.06 12.68
CA LEU A 70 -1.91 -7.53 11.60
C LEU A 70 -1.35 -8.81 10.94
N ALA A 71 -0.04 -8.88 10.70
CA ALA A 71 0.61 -10.08 10.15
C ALA A 71 0.51 -11.30 11.09
N PHE A 72 0.48 -11.07 12.41
CA PHE A 72 0.20 -12.12 13.42
C PHE A 72 -1.28 -12.49 13.53
N GLY A 73 -2.19 -11.80 12.82
CA GLY A 73 -3.63 -12.05 12.85
C GLY A 73 -4.40 -11.24 13.89
N ILE A 74 -3.77 -10.26 14.54
CA ILE A 74 -4.48 -9.29 15.40
C ILE A 74 -5.33 -8.42 14.48
N LYS A 75 -6.62 -8.27 14.80
CA LYS A 75 -7.56 -7.45 14.03
C LYS A 75 -7.69 -6.07 14.64
N ILE A 76 -7.78 -5.05 13.79
CA ILE A 76 -8.20 -3.72 14.22
C ILE A 76 -9.71 -3.81 14.55
N PRO A 77 -10.14 -3.40 15.76
CA PRO A 77 -11.56 -3.35 16.10
C PRO A 77 -12.31 -2.44 15.10
N ALA A 78 -13.51 -2.88 14.69
CA ALA A 78 -14.40 -2.09 13.84
C ALA A 78 -14.98 -0.89 14.58
#